data_AF-A0AAU1FKQ5-F1
#
_entry.id   AF-A0AAU1FKQ5-F1
#
_cell.length_a   1.000
_cell.length_b   1.000
_cell.length_c   1.000
_cell.angle_alpha   90.00
_cell.angle_beta   90.00
_cell.angle_gamma   90.00
#
_symmetry.space_group_name_H-M   'P 1'
#
loop_
_entity.id
_entity.type
_entity.pdbx_description
1 polymer ?
#
loop_
_entity_poly.entity_id
_entity_poly.type
_entity_poly.pdbx_seq_one_letter_code
_entity_poly.pdbx_strand_id
1 'polypeptide(L)'
;MHLAYPAVLSALLFCTGLYGVLARRNAILVLMSVELMLNAVNLNLVAFDVWLSKTARDTLHSGQALTLFTIAIAAAEIGIGLAIVLSVYRGRGTSDIDKLRDSAEPHGPEGATATADEKAEATA
;
A
#
# COMPACT_ATOMS: atom_id res chain seq x y z
N MET A 1 -27.72 9.12 13.28
CA MET A 1 -26.63 8.17 13.57
C MET A 1 -25.53 8.87 14.35
N HIS A 2 -25.04 8.23 15.42
CA HIS A 2 -23.95 8.78 16.22
C HIS A 2 -22.62 8.61 15.46
N LEU A 3 -21.79 9.66 15.43
CA LEU A 3 -20.54 9.68 14.66
C LEU A 3 -19.56 8.57 15.08
N ALA A 4 -19.64 8.09 16.32
CA ALA A 4 -18.73 7.05 16.80
C ALA A 4 -18.85 5.73 16.01
N TYR A 5 -20.04 5.35 15.54
CA TYR A 5 -20.19 4.07 14.81
C TYR A 5 -19.40 4.05 13.49
N PRO A 6 -19.61 4.98 12.54
CA PRO A 6 -18.83 5.00 11.31
C PRO A 6 -17.34 5.30 11.55
N ALA A 7 -17.00 6.10 12.58
CA ALA A 7 -15.60 6.40 12.91
C ALA A 7 -14.84 5.18 13.47
N VAL A 8 -15.49 4.37 14.33
CA VAL A 8 -14.89 3.11 14.81
C VAL A 8 -14.79 2.11 13.67
N LEU A 9 -15.81 2.01 12.83
CA LEU A 9 -15.78 1.11 11.66
C LEU A 9 -14.65 1.50 10.69
N SER A 10 -14.51 2.79 10.35
CA SER A 10 -13.42 3.26 9.48
C SER A 10 -12.05 2.98 10.11
N ALA A 11 -11.88 3.22 11.41
CA ALA A 11 -10.63 2.89 12.10
C ALA A 11 -10.30 1.39 12.04
N LEU A 12 -11.28 0.51 12.26
CA LEU A 12 -11.09 -0.95 12.17
C LEU A 12 -10.73 -1.40 10.74
N LEU A 13 -11.41 -0.85 9.74
CA LEU A 13 -11.11 -1.14 8.32
C LEU A 13 -9.70 -0.67 7.94
N PHE A 14 -9.31 0.53 8.38
CA PHE A 14 -7.97 1.08 8.14
C PHE A 14 -6.90 0.21 8.78
N CYS A 15 -7.06 -0.18 10.05
CA CYS A 15 -6.12 -1.08 10.74
C CYS A 15 -6.04 -2.45 10.07
N THR A 16 -7.16 -2.98 9.57
CA THR A 16 -7.20 -4.26 8.83
C THR A 16 -6.43 -4.15 7.51
N GLY A 17 -6.63 -3.06 6.77
CA GLY A 17 -5.87 -2.77 5.56
C GLY A 17 -4.38 -2.58 5.87
N LEU A 18 -4.02 -1.83 6.91
CA LEU A 18 -2.64 -1.66 7.34
C LEU A 18 -1.98 -2.99 7.69
N TYR A 19 -2.66 -3.84 8.45
CA TYR A 19 -2.18 -5.20 8.73
C TYR A 19 -1.99 -6.01 7.44
N GLY A 20 -2.92 -5.90 6.49
CA GLY A 20 -2.81 -6.52 5.17
C GLY A 20 -1.57 -6.06 4.40
N VAL A 21 -1.26 -4.77 4.39
CA VAL A 21 -0.05 -4.23 3.75
C VAL A 21 1.22 -4.82 4.37
N LEU A 22 1.27 -4.95 5.69
CA LEU A 22 2.45 -5.44 6.41
C LEU A 22 2.62 -6.97 6.37
N ALA A 23 1.52 -7.72 6.33
CA ALA A 23 1.54 -9.18 6.47
C ALA A 23 1.53 -9.94 5.14
N ARG A 24 1.12 -9.31 4.03
CA ARG A 24 0.94 -10.00 2.74
C ARG A 24 2.20 -9.91 1.88
N ARG A 25 2.61 -11.05 1.34
CA ARG A 25 3.73 -11.16 0.38
C ARG A 25 3.30 -11.05 -1.08
N ASN A 26 2.04 -11.38 -1.38
CA ASN A 26 1.51 -11.27 -2.73
C ASN A 26 1.18 -9.80 -3.04
N ALA A 27 1.78 -9.25 -4.10
CA ALA A 27 1.58 -7.88 -4.54
C ALA A 27 0.11 -7.51 -4.75
N ILE A 28 -0.71 -8.43 -5.28
CA ILE A 28 -2.15 -8.18 -5.48
C ILE A 28 -2.86 -8.01 -4.14
N LEU A 29 -2.51 -8.81 -3.13
CA LEU A 29 -3.10 -8.72 -1.79
C LEU A 29 -2.66 -7.45 -1.06
N VAL A 30 -1.45 -6.96 -1.33
CA VAL A 30 -0.99 -5.66 -0.82
C VAL A 30 -1.79 -4.52 -1.46
N LEU A 31 -1.97 -4.52 -2.79
CA LEU A 31 -2.82 -3.54 -3.49
C LEU A 31 -4.25 -3.53 -2.93
N MET A 32 -4.86 -4.71 -2.77
CA MET A 32 -6.20 -4.82 -2.18
C MET A 32 -6.28 -4.29 -0.74
N SER A 33 -5.18 -4.40 0.01
CA SER A 33 -5.10 -3.87 1.37
C SER A 33 -5.02 -2.34 1.39
N VAL A 34 -4.31 -1.74 0.43
CA VAL A 34 -4.28 -0.27 0.23
C VAL A 34 -5.66 0.25 -0.17
N GLU A 35 -6.36 -0.42 -1.09
CA GLU A 35 -7.74 -0.09 -1.46
C GLU A 35 -8.69 -0.11 -0.27
N LEU A 36 -8.52 -1.09 0.64
CA LEU A 36 -9.30 -1.15 1.86
C LEU A 36 -9.02 0.04 2.79
N MET A 37 -7.76 0.47 2.90
CA MET A 37 -7.38 1.68 3.66
C MET A 37 -7.99 2.94 3.05
N LEU A 38 -7.97 3.10 1.72
CA LEU A 38 -8.58 4.24 1.03
C LEU A 38 -10.11 4.27 1.22
N ASN A 39 -10.77 3.11 1.19
CA ASN A 39 -12.20 3.01 1.49
C ASN A 39 -12.53 3.39 2.94
N ALA A 40 -11.66 3.06 3.90
CA ALA A 40 -11.82 3.50 5.28
C ALA A 40 -11.73 5.03 5.42
N VAL A 41 -10.79 5.67 4.71
CA VAL A 41 -10.66 7.13 4.67
C VAL A 41 -11.91 7.78 4.05
N ASN A 42 -12.41 7.23 2.94
CA ASN A 42 -13.64 7.71 2.29
C ASN A 42 -14.87 7.60 3.21
N LEU A 43 -15.02 6.48 3.91
CA LEU A 43 -16.09 6.32 4.89
C LEU A 43 -16.01 7.38 6.00
N ASN A 44 -14.80 7.69 6.46
CA ASN A 44 -14.57 8.71 7.48
C ASN A 44 -14.94 10.11 6.95
N LEU A 45 -14.51 10.46 5.73
CA LEU A 45 -14.82 11.75 5.10
C LEU A 45 -16.34 11.97 4.98
N VAL A 46 -17.08 10.98 4.48
CA VAL A 46 -18.54 11.08 4.34
C VAL A 46 -19.23 11.15 5.72
N ALA A 47 -18.75 10.38 6.69
CA ALA A 47 -19.34 10.39 8.04
C ALA A 47 -19.18 11.75 8.73
N PHE A 48 -18.01 12.37 8.62
CA PHE A 48 -17.77 13.71 9.16
C PHE A 48 -18.53 14.79 8.40
N ASP A 49 -18.64 14.70 7.07
CA ASP A 49 -19.44 15.63 6.25
C ASP A 49 -20.90 15.65 6.67
N VAL A 50 -21.52 14.48 6.84
CA VAL A 50 -22.92 14.33 7.27
C VAL A 50 -23.11 14.84 8.71
N TRP A 51 -22.17 14.59 9.60
CA TRP A 51 -22.24 15.06 10.99
C TRP A 51 -22.11 16.59 11.10
N LEU A 52 -21.16 17.18 10.35
CA LEU A 52 -20.91 18.62 10.36
C LEU A 52 -22.05 19.39 9.68
N SER A 53 -22.59 18.86 8.58
CA SER A 53 -23.76 19.39 7.86
C SER A 53 -25.02 19.48 8.74
N LYS A 54 -25.12 18.66 9.79
CA LYS A 54 -26.21 18.74 10.77
C LYS A 54 -26.02 19.87 11.79
N THR A 55 -24.78 20.31 11.99
CA THR A 55 -24.38 21.26 13.04
C THR A 55 -24.20 22.68 12.50
N ALA A 56 -23.69 22.83 11.29
CA ALA A 56 -23.52 24.10 10.60
C ALA A 56 -24.69 24.38 9.64
N ARG A 57 -25.15 25.64 9.53
CA ARG A 57 -26.22 26.04 8.59
C ARG A 57 -25.74 26.23 7.14
N ASP A 58 -24.43 26.32 6.92
CA ASP A 58 -23.83 26.42 5.59
C ASP A 58 -23.28 25.06 5.18
N THR A 59 -23.96 24.41 4.24
CA THR A 59 -23.67 23.03 3.83
C THR A 59 -22.75 23.01 2.61
N LEU A 60 -21.45 23.22 2.83
CA LEU A 60 -20.46 22.86 1.84
C LEU A 60 -20.16 21.36 1.98
N HIS A 61 -20.67 20.54 1.05
CA HIS A 61 -20.48 19.08 0.97
C HIS A 61 -19.06 18.67 0.53
N SER A 62 -18.04 19.33 1.09
CA SER A 62 -16.65 19.19 0.68
C SER A 62 -16.11 17.79 0.98
N GLY A 63 -16.56 17.11 2.04
CA GLY A 63 -16.13 15.75 2.36
C GLY A 63 -16.68 14.73 1.36
N GLN A 64 -17.91 14.92 0.90
CA GLN A 64 -18.50 14.10 -0.17
C GLN A 64 -17.81 14.33 -1.52
N ALA A 65 -17.54 15.59 -1.87
CA ALA A 65 -16.81 15.92 -3.10
C ALA A 65 -15.41 15.28 -3.10
N LEU A 66 -14.65 15.43 -2.02
CA LEU A 66 -13.32 14.82 -1.88
C LEU A 66 -13.38 13.29 -2.01
N THR A 67 -14.41 12.65 -1.43
CA THR A 67 -14.62 11.20 -1.53
C THR A 67 -14.75 10.75 -2.99
N LEU A 68 -15.51 11.48 -3.82
CA LEU A 68 -15.64 11.16 -5.25
C LEU A 68 -14.30 11.28 -5.98
N PHE A 69 -13.49 12.29 -5.66
CA PHE A 69 -12.14 12.41 -6.21
C PHE A 69 -11.24 11.26 -5.77
N THR A 70 -11.27 10.88 -4.49
CA THR A 70 -10.49 9.74 -3.99
C THR A 70 -10.90 8.43 -4.64
N ILE A 71 -12.19 8.20 -4.93
CA ILE A 71 -12.66 7.03 -5.69
C ILE A 71 -12.08 7.03 -7.12
N ALA A 72 -12.09 8.19 -7.79
CA ALA A 72 -11.52 8.31 -9.13
C ALA A 72 -10.00 8.07 -9.13
N ILE A 73 -9.28 8.58 -8.13
CA ILE A 73 -7.84 8.36 -7.95
C ILE A 73 -7.56 6.88 -7.65
N ALA A 74 -8.34 6.24 -6.78
CA ALA A 74 -8.21 4.81 -6.49
C ALA A 74 -8.42 3.95 -7.74
N ALA A 75 -9.41 4.29 -8.58
CA ALA A 75 -9.63 3.62 -9.85
C ALA A 75 -8.44 3.78 -10.83
N ALA A 76 -7.77 4.94 -10.82
CA ALA A 76 -6.56 5.15 -11.60
C ALA A 76 -5.36 4.36 -11.02
N GLU A 77 -5.20 4.38 -9.70
CA GLU A 77 -4.14 3.67 -8.98
C GLU A 77 -4.23 2.16 -9.21
N ILE A 78 -5.40 1.54 -9.04
CA ILE A 78 -5.55 0.09 -9.23
C ILE A 78 -5.22 -0.34 -10.66
N GLY A 79 -5.54 0.50 -11.66
CA GLY A 79 -5.16 0.26 -13.05
C GLY A 79 -3.64 0.24 -13.24
N ILE A 80 -2.94 1.22 -12.65
CA ILE A 80 -1.47 1.30 -12.71
C ILE A 80 -0.83 0.16 -11.91
N GLY A 81 -1.31 -0.11 -10.69
CA GLY A 81 -0.82 -1.15 -9.81
C GLY A 81 -0.91 -2.54 -10.45
N LEU A 82 -2.07 -2.88 -11.01
CA LEU A 82 -2.24 -4.16 -11.72
C LEU A 82 -1.38 -4.25 -12.98
N ALA A 83 -1.21 -3.16 -13.73
CA ALA A 83 -0.32 -3.13 -14.89
C ALA A 83 1.14 -3.43 -14.50
N ILE A 84 1.62 -2.84 -13.40
CA ILE A 84 2.96 -3.10 -12.86
C ILE A 84 3.08 -4.57 -12.40
N VAL A 85 2.12 -5.06 -11.62
CA VAL A 85 2.12 -6.46 -11.14
C VAL A 85 2.14 -7.44 -12.31
N LEU A 86 1.34 -7.20 -13.36
CA LEU A 86 1.31 -8.06 -14.53
C LEU A 86 2.62 -7.98 -15.33
N SER A 87 3.22 -6.80 -15.47
CA SER A 87 4.52 -6.64 -16.13
C SER A 87 5.61 -7.46 -15.43
N VAL A 88 5.66 -7.38 -14.10
CA VAL A 88 6.60 -8.17 -13.28
C VAL A 88 6.30 -9.66 -13.38
N TYR A 89 5.03 -10.06 -13.30
CA TYR A 89 4.62 -11.45 -13.40
C TYR A 89 5.00 -12.06 -14.76
N ARG A 90 4.88 -11.31 -15.85
CA ARG A 90 5.29 -11.76 -17.20
C ARG A 90 6.79 -12.03 -17.31
N GLY A 91 7.63 -11.29 -16.57
CA GLY A 91 9.08 -11.49 -16.56
C GLY A 91 9.56 -12.57 -15.57
N ARG A 92 8.88 -12.73 -14.43
CA ARG A 92 9.37 -13.57 -13.31
C ARG A 92 8.48 -14.76 -12.95
N GLY A 93 7.27 -14.85 -13.49
CA GLY A 93 6.30 -15.91 -13.18
C GLY A 93 5.77 -15.89 -11.74
N THR A 94 6.02 -14.82 -10.98
CA THR A 94 5.60 -14.69 -9.58
C THR A 94 5.28 -13.25 -9.23
N SER A 95 4.27 -13.05 -8.36
CA SER A 95 3.86 -11.77 -7.78
C SER A 95 4.24 -11.64 -6.31
N ASP A 96 5.15 -12.50 -5.82
CA ASP A 96 5.70 -12.46 -4.47
C ASP A 96 6.72 -11.33 -4.34
N ILE A 97 6.41 -10.32 -3.52
CA ILE A 97 7.22 -9.12 -3.34
C ILE A 97 8.59 -9.46 -2.74
N ASP A 98 8.70 -10.47 -1.87
CA ASP A 98 9.98 -10.82 -1.24
C ASP A 98 11.01 -11.28 -2.28
N LYS A 99 10.53 -11.92 -3.36
CA LYS A 99 11.35 -12.40 -4.48
C LYS A 99 11.74 -11.29 -5.46
N LEU A 100 11.20 -10.09 -5.28
CA LEU A 100 11.57 -8.91 -6.07
C LEU A 100 12.78 -8.18 -5.49
N ARG A 101 13.18 -8.47 -4.24
CA ARG A 101 14.30 -7.80 -3.55
C ARG A 101 15.68 -8.01 -4.22
N ASP A 102 15.82 -9.04 -5.06
CA ASP A 102 17.06 -9.43 -5.73
C ASP A 102 17.50 -8.51 -6.89
N SER A 103 16.86 -7.36 -7.08
CA SER A 103 17.33 -6.29 -7.97
C SER A 103 18.22 -5.25 -7.28
N ALA A 104 18.53 -5.42 -5.99
CA ALA A 104 19.62 -4.70 -5.35
C ALA A 104 20.94 -5.30 -5.87
N GLU A 105 21.80 -4.45 -6.44
CA GLU A 105 23.11 -4.81 -7.01
C GLU A 105 23.77 -6.00 -6.30
N PRO A 106 24.29 -7.00 -7.05
CA PRO A 106 25.28 -7.90 -6.48
C PRO A 106 26.38 -7.03 -5.86
N HIS A 107 26.71 -7.26 -4.58
CA HIS A 107 27.96 -6.75 -4.03
C HIS A 107 29.06 -7.10 -5.03
N GLY A 108 29.75 -6.06 -5.52
CA GLY A 108 30.79 -6.18 -6.50
C GLY A 108 31.92 -7.13 -6.05
N PRO A 109 32.93 -7.36 -6.91
CA PRO A 109 33.98 -8.36 -6.73
C PRO A 109 34.87 -8.21 -5.48
N GLU A 110 34.59 -7.25 -4.58
CA GLU A 110 35.31 -7.07 -3.31
C GLU A 110 35.21 -8.29 -2.38
N GLY A 111 34.16 -9.11 -2.50
CA GLY A 111 34.07 -10.39 -1.77
C GLY A 111 34.99 -11.48 -2.33
N ALA A 112 35.39 -11.40 -3.60
CA ALA A 112 36.27 -12.39 -4.23
C ALA A 112 37.75 -12.11 -3.93
N THR A 113 38.15 -10.83 -3.85
CA THR A 113 39.51 -10.42 -3.48
C THR A 113 39.84 -10.76 -2.03
N ALA A 114 38.89 -10.61 -1.10
CA ALA A 114 39.10 -10.99 0.30
C ALA A 114 39.41 -12.49 0.46
N THR A 115 38.70 -13.36 -0.27
CA THR A 115 38.96 -14.81 -0.23
C THR A 115 40.26 -15.25 -0.93
N ALA A 116 40.79 -14.43 -1.83
CA ALA A 116 42.06 -14.69 -2.50
C ALA A 116 43.26 -14.25 -1.64
N ASP A 117 43.15 -13.09 -0.97
CA ASP A 117 44.16 -12.60 -0.04
C ASP A 117 44.24 -13.50 1.22
N GLU A 118 43.11 -13.96 1.76
CA GLU A 118 43.09 -14.87 2.92
C GLU A 118 43.72 -16.25 2.59
N LYS A 119 43.56 -16.74 1.35
CA LYS A 119 44.24 -17.96 0.88
C LYS A 119 45.74 -17.77 0.64
N ALA A 120 46.15 -16.59 0.18
CA ALA A 120 47.56 -16.26 -0.04
C ALA A 120 48.32 -16.08 1.28
N GLU A 121 47.69 -15.47 2.29
CA GLU A 121 48.28 -15.28 3.62
C GLU A 121 48.36 -16.59 4.43
N ALA A 122 47.41 -17.52 4.23
CA ALA A 122 47.46 -18.84 4.85
C ALA A 122 48.46 -19.82 4.22
N THR A 123 49.08 -19.45 3.08
CA THR A 123 50.07 -20.28 2.37
C THR A 123 51.49 -19.70 2.36
N ALA A 124 51.72 -18.54 3.01
CA ALA A 124 53.03 -17.93 3.27
C ALA A 124 53.50 -18.22 4.70
#